data_AF-A0A1G2XY42-F1
#
_entry.id   AF-A0A1G2XY42-F1
#
_cell.length_a   1.000
_cell.length_b   1.000
_cell.length_c   1.000
_cell.angle_alpha   90.00
_cell.angle_beta   90.00
_cell.angle_gamma   90.00
#
_symmetry.space_group_name_H-M   'P 1'
#
loop_
_entity.id
_entity.type
_entity.pdbx_description
1 polymer ?
#
loop_
_entity_poly.entity_id
_entity_poly.type
_entity_poly.pdbx_seq_one_letter_code
_entity_poly.pdbx_strand_id
1 'polypeptide(L)'
;MSKEFLKQLKNRLKERRHHLLKEVNLRLGAFKDSGGCRLRDTADIASNLIEDEIVMSIAQGEAREIEQIDNALSQIKKGNYGICEECGAKINKQRLIAIPFVNLCVKCKEAEERDEGIEINRGGYYKIEPVEYGEFEIDEEKSNNIKHSENIDINPYDN
;
A
#
# COMPACT_ATOMS: atom_id res chain seq x y z
N MET A 1 -22.11 -24.98 0.75
CA MET A 1 -22.35 -23.68 1.41
C MET A 1 -23.85 -23.45 1.51
N SER A 2 -24.38 -22.86 2.59
CA SER A 2 -25.82 -22.58 2.70
C SER A 2 -26.23 -21.44 1.76
N LYS A 3 -27.39 -21.56 1.11
CA LYS A 3 -27.91 -20.55 0.16
C LYS A 3 -28.12 -19.18 0.83
N GLU A 4 -28.54 -19.19 2.10
CA GLU A 4 -28.76 -17.98 2.89
C GLU A 4 -27.47 -17.21 3.18
N PHE A 5 -26.39 -17.93 3.52
CA PHE A 5 -25.08 -17.33 3.75
C PHE A 5 -24.53 -16.65 2.49
N LEU A 6 -24.67 -17.29 1.33
CA LEU A 6 -24.25 -16.69 0.05
C LEU A 6 -25.06 -15.43 -0.30
N LYS A 7 -26.35 -15.39 0.05
CA LYS A 7 -27.19 -14.20 -0.13
C LYS A 7 -26.72 -13.04 0.74
N GLN A 8 -26.42 -13.30 2.02
CA GLN A 8 -25.89 -12.30 2.95
C GLN A 8 -24.55 -11.74 2.47
N LEU A 9 -23.60 -12.62 2.11
CA LEU A 9 -22.31 -12.21 1.56
C LEU A 9 -22.43 -11.39 0.28
N LYS A 10 -23.29 -11.82 -0.64
CA LYS A 10 -23.55 -11.09 -1.89
C LYS A 10 -24.05 -9.67 -1.62
N ASN A 11 -24.94 -9.49 -0.64
CA ASN A 11 -25.43 -8.16 -0.27
C ASN A 11 -24.32 -7.30 0.32
N ARG A 12 -23.52 -7.86 1.25
CA ARG A 12 -22.37 -7.17 1.84
C ARG A 12 -21.34 -6.72 0.78
N LEU A 13 -21.02 -7.59 -0.17
CA LEU A 13 -20.11 -7.29 -1.28
C LEU A 13 -20.65 -6.17 -2.19
N LYS A 14 -21.95 -6.20 -2.51
CA LYS A 14 -22.58 -5.14 -3.32
C LYS A 14 -22.58 -3.79 -2.63
N GLU A 15 -22.86 -3.76 -1.33
CA GLU A 15 -22.84 -2.55 -0.52
C GLU A 15 -21.43 -1.96 -0.46
N ARG A 16 -20.42 -2.80 -0.18
CA ARG A 16 -19.02 -2.39 -0.19
C ARG A 16 -18.60 -1.83 -1.56
N ARG A 17 -18.95 -2.51 -2.65
CA ARG A 17 -18.69 -2.04 -4.01
C ARG A 17 -19.32 -0.66 -4.28
N HIS A 18 -20.56 -0.47 -3.87
CA HIS A 18 -21.24 0.81 -4.05
C HIS A 18 -20.55 1.94 -3.27
N HIS A 19 -20.11 1.65 -2.04
CA HIS A 19 -19.36 2.58 -1.22
C HIS A 19 -18.04 3.00 -1.89
N LEU A 20 -17.22 2.02 -2.30
CA LEU A 20 -15.95 2.27 -2.96
C LEU A 20 -16.11 3.08 -4.25
N LEU A 21 -17.10 2.75 -5.08
CA LEU A 21 -17.37 3.51 -6.29
C LEU A 21 -17.71 4.98 -6.00
N LYS A 22 -18.45 5.24 -4.91
CA LYS A 22 -18.74 6.61 -4.48
C LYS A 22 -17.48 7.33 -4.03
N GLU A 23 -16.64 6.68 -3.22
CA GLU A 23 -15.38 7.24 -2.73
C GLU A 23 -14.42 7.57 -3.86
N VAL A 24 -14.18 6.63 -4.79
CA VAL A 24 -13.33 6.85 -5.96
C VAL A 24 -13.82 8.02 -6.79
N ASN A 25 -15.13 8.10 -7.08
CA ASN A 25 -15.68 9.20 -7.87
C ASN A 25 -15.51 10.57 -7.19
N LEU A 26 -15.76 10.64 -5.88
CA LEU A 26 -15.57 11.87 -5.11
C LEU A 26 -14.10 12.29 -5.11
N ARG A 27 -13.19 11.35 -4.87
CA ARG A 27 -11.74 11.62 -4.81
C ARG A 27 -11.21 12.08 -6.16
N LEU A 28 -11.62 11.44 -7.26
CA LEU A 28 -11.24 11.85 -8.62
C LEU A 28 -11.85 13.20 -9.03
N GLY A 29 -13.05 13.53 -8.54
CA GLY A 29 -13.65 14.85 -8.72
C GLY A 29 -12.81 15.94 -8.05
N ALA A 30 -12.51 15.77 -6.76
CA ALA A 30 -11.68 16.71 -6.00
C ALA A 30 -10.28 16.88 -6.61
N PHE A 31 -9.67 15.79 -7.09
CA PHE A 31 -8.38 15.83 -7.78
C PHE A 31 -8.42 16.74 -9.02
N LYS A 32 -9.44 16.57 -9.88
CA LYS A 32 -9.64 17.39 -11.09
C LYS A 32 -9.86 18.86 -10.77
N ASP A 33 -10.67 19.15 -9.75
CA ASP A 33 -10.98 20.53 -9.35
C ASP A 33 -9.76 21.25 -8.77
N SER A 34 -8.81 20.50 -8.20
CA SER A 34 -7.60 21.06 -7.62
C SER A 34 -6.52 21.48 -8.65
N GLY A 35 -6.67 21.13 -9.93
CA GLY A 35 -5.70 21.46 -10.98
C GLY A 35 -5.64 22.94 -11.39
N GLY A 36 -6.54 23.80 -10.90
CA GLY A 36 -6.68 25.19 -11.36
C GLY A 36 -5.84 26.26 -10.64
N CYS A 37 -5.37 26.02 -9.40
CA CYS A 37 -4.81 27.08 -8.54
C CYS A 37 -3.71 26.61 -7.56
N ARG A 38 -2.76 25.77 -7.99
CA ARG A 38 -1.67 25.27 -7.11
C ARG A 38 -0.27 25.77 -7.50
N LEU A 39 -0.04 27.08 -7.53
CA LEU A 39 1.31 27.62 -7.74
C LEU A 39 1.54 28.90 -6.93
N ARG A 40 2.45 28.84 -5.94
CA ARG A 40 3.04 30.05 -5.33
C ARG A 40 4.56 29.93 -5.15
N ASP A 41 5.10 28.79 -4.70
CA ASP A 41 6.55 28.54 -4.70
C ASP A 41 6.93 27.06 -4.98
N THR A 42 8.24 26.76 -5.01
CA THR A 42 8.75 25.42 -5.29
C THR A 42 8.48 24.40 -4.17
N ALA A 43 8.33 24.86 -2.93
CA ALA A 43 8.02 24.00 -1.79
C ALA A 43 6.57 23.53 -1.84
N ASP A 44 5.66 24.42 -2.21
CA ASP A 44 4.25 24.11 -2.45
C ASP A 44 4.11 23.07 -3.58
N ILE A 45 4.85 23.22 -4.67
CA ILE A 45 4.82 22.25 -5.79
C ILE A 45 5.22 20.85 -5.31
N ALA A 46 6.32 20.73 -4.57
CA ALA A 46 6.77 19.44 -4.05
C ALA A 46 5.73 18.80 -3.12
N SER A 47 5.13 19.59 -2.24
CA SER A 47 4.10 19.12 -1.30
C SER A 47 2.85 18.64 -2.02
N ASN A 48 2.38 19.40 -3.01
CA ASN A 48 1.22 19.03 -3.83
C ASN A 48 1.43 17.74 -4.62
N LEU A 49 2.63 17.53 -5.18
CA LEU A 49 2.94 16.29 -5.90
C LEU A 49 2.85 15.05 -4.99
N ILE A 50 3.31 15.17 -3.76
CA ILE A 50 3.23 14.08 -2.77
C ILE A 50 1.77 13.82 -2.38
N GLU A 51 0.98 14.88 -2.14
CA GLU A 51 -0.46 14.75 -1.89
C GLU A 51 -1.17 14.03 -3.04
N ASP A 52 -0.88 14.44 -4.27
CA ASP A 52 -1.44 13.86 -5.47
C ASP A 52 -1.07 12.38 -5.62
N GLU A 53 0.19 12.03 -5.38
CA GLU A 53 0.66 10.64 -5.40
C GLU A 53 -0.07 9.77 -4.36
N ILE A 54 -0.23 10.25 -3.13
CA ILE A 54 -0.95 9.55 -2.07
C ILE A 54 -2.41 9.32 -2.49
N VAL A 55 -3.07 10.36 -3.01
CA VAL A 55 -4.46 10.30 -3.48
C VAL A 55 -4.62 9.27 -4.60
N MET A 56 -3.69 9.25 -5.57
CA MET A 56 -3.69 8.28 -6.66
C MET A 56 -3.44 6.85 -6.16
N SER A 57 -2.50 6.64 -5.25
CA SER A 57 -2.20 5.33 -4.67
C SER A 57 -3.40 4.73 -3.94
N ILE A 58 -4.12 5.55 -3.16
CA ILE A 58 -5.36 5.13 -2.48
C ILE A 58 -6.43 4.76 -3.51
N ALA A 59 -6.65 5.59 -4.53
CA ALA A 59 -7.63 5.31 -5.57
C ALA A 59 -7.32 4.01 -6.35
N GLN A 60 -6.03 3.73 -6.63
CA GLN A 60 -5.60 2.47 -7.23
C GLN A 60 -5.89 1.27 -6.32
N GLY A 61 -5.68 1.40 -5.01
CA GLY A 61 -6.05 0.37 -4.03
C GLY A 61 -7.55 0.05 -4.04
N GLU A 62 -8.39 1.08 -3.99
CA GLU A 62 -9.85 0.93 -4.04
C GLU A 62 -10.34 0.32 -5.37
N ALA A 63 -9.72 0.70 -6.49
CA ALA A 63 -10.03 0.12 -7.80
C ALA A 63 -9.73 -1.39 -7.84
N ARG A 64 -8.58 -1.81 -7.29
CA ARG A 64 -8.23 -3.23 -7.15
C ARG A 64 -9.22 -3.97 -6.25
N GLU A 65 -9.66 -3.37 -5.14
CA GLU A 65 -10.67 -3.97 -4.27
C GLU A 65 -12.01 -4.16 -5.02
N ILE A 66 -12.45 -3.17 -5.80
CA ILE A 66 -13.66 -3.26 -6.63
C ILE A 66 -13.56 -4.43 -7.61
N GLU A 67 -12.43 -4.59 -8.28
CA GLU A 67 -12.20 -5.70 -9.22
C GLU A 67 -12.30 -7.07 -8.53
N GLN A 68 -11.67 -7.21 -7.35
CA GLN A 68 -11.75 -8.43 -6.56
C GLN A 68 -13.19 -8.74 -6.12
N ILE A 69 -13.95 -7.72 -5.71
CA ILE A 69 -15.37 -7.87 -5.38
C ILE A 69 -16.17 -8.32 -6.60
N ASP A 70 -15.93 -7.74 -7.77
CA ASP A 70 -16.63 -8.09 -9.00
C ASP A 70 -16.31 -9.53 -9.45
N ASN A 71 -15.06 -9.98 -9.31
CA ASN A 71 -14.70 -11.39 -9.51
C ASN A 71 -15.45 -12.29 -8.51
N ALA A 72 -15.42 -11.98 -7.21
CA ALA A 72 -16.12 -12.77 -6.19
C ALA A 72 -17.63 -12.88 -6.46
N LEU A 73 -18.28 -11.78 -6.87
CA LEU A 73 -19.69 -11.77 -7.28
C LEU A 73 -19.94 -12.63 -8.53
N SER A 74 -19.00 -12.66 -9.48
CA SER A 74 -19.04 -13.54 -10.65
C SER A 74 -18.94 -15.02 -10.26
N GLN A 75 -18.02 -15.37 -9.36
CA GLN A 75 -17.86 -16.75 -8.86
C GLN A 75 -19.09 -17.23 -8.09
N ILE A 76 -19.75 -16.35 -7.32
CA ILE A 76 -21.04 -16.66 -6.67
C ILE A 76 -22.12 -16.98 -7.70
N LYS A 77 -22.18 -16.24 -8.81
CA LYS A 77 -23.15 -16.52 -9.90
C LYS A 77 -22.86 -17.85 -10.59
N LYS A 78 -21.59 -18.19 -10.80
CA LYS A 78 -21.15 -19.45 -11.43
C LYS A 78 -21.29 -20.66 -10.51
N GLY A 79 -21.38 -20.46 -9.21
CA GLY A 79 -21.45 -21.53 -8.20
C GLY A 79 -20.08 -22.03 -7.71
N ASN A 80 -18.98 -21.41 -8.16
CA ASN A 80 -17.61 -21.80 -7.83
C ASN A 80 -17.02 -21.01 -6.64
N TYR A 81 -17.85 -20.24 -5.94
CA TYR A 81 -17.40 -19.42 -4.82
C TYR A 81 -16.81 -20.25 -3.67
N GLY A 82 -15.64 -19.83 -3.18
CA GLY A 82 -14.91 -20.50 -2.11
C GLY A 82 -13.99 -21.63 -2.59
N ILE A 83 -13.64 -21.66 -3.87
CA ILE A 83 -12.63 -22.55 -4.46
C ILE A 83 -11.41 -21.69 -4.81
N CYS A 84 -10.22 -22.17 -4.45
CA CYS A 84 -8.95 -21.52 -4.77
C CYS A 84 -8.72 -21.55 -6.28
N GLU A 85 -8.41 -20.41 -6.90
CA GLU A 85 -8.15 -20.32 -8.34
C GLU A 85 -6.87 -21.04 -8.77
N GLU A 86 -5.88 -21.15 -7.88
CA GLU A 86 -4.57 -21.74 -8.20
C GLU A 86 -4.52 -23.26 -7.97
N CYS A 87 -4.97 -23.73 -6.81
CA CYS A 87 -4.87 -25.15 -6.44
C CYS A 87 -6.21 -25.91 -6.45
N GLY A 88 -7.33 -25.23 -6.72
CA GLY A 88 -8.67 -25.85 -6.72
C GLY A 88 -9.18 -26.30 -5.33
N ALA A 89 -8.43 -26.04 -4.25
CA ALA A 89 -8.83 -26.42 -2.90
C ALA A 89 -9.98 -25.55 -2.37
N LYS A 90 -10.78 -26.08 -1.44
CA LYS A 90 -11.82 -25.29 -0.75
C LYS A 90 -11.19 -24.28 0.20
N ILE A 91 -11.60 -23.02 0.08
CA ILE A 91 -11.18 -21.92 0.98
C ILE A 91 -11.92 -22.05 2.32
N ASN A 92 -11.19 -21.87 3.42
CA ASN A 92 -11.78 -21.92 4.76
C ASN A 92 -12.89 -20.86 4.91
N LYS A 93 -14.05 -21.28 5.43
CA LYS A 93 -15.20 -20.41 5.68
C LYS A 93 -14.85 -19.21 6.57
N GLN A 94 -14.00 -19.37 7.58
CA GLN A 94 -13.57 -18.26 8.44
C GLN A 94 -12.87 -17.15 7.65
N ARG A 95 -12.02 -17.54 6.69
CA ARG A 95 -11.34 -16.60 5.78
C ARG A 95 -12.34 -15.85 4.90
N LEU A 96 -13.35 -16.54 4.36
CA LEU A 96 -14.41 -15.92 3.55
C LEU A 96 -15.34 -14.99 4.35
N ILE A 97 -15.47 -15.20 5.67
CA ILE A 97 -16.22 -14.29 6.55
C ILE A 97 -15.42 -13.01 6.82
N ALA A 98 -14.12 -13.16 7.07
CA ALA A 98 -13.21 -12.06 7.30
C ALA A 98 -12.99 -11.22 6.04
N ILE A 99 -12.60 -11.87 4.93
CA ILE A 99 -12.29 -11.25 3.65
C ILE A 99 -13.07 -11.97 2.55
N PRO A 100 -14.25 -11.45 2.15
CA PRO A 100 -15.18 -12.16 1.27
C PRO A 100 -14.83 -12.13 -0.22
N PHE A 101 -13.84 -11.33 -0.62
CA PHE A 101 -13.43 -11.18 -2.02
C PHE A 101 -12.16 -11.98 -2.38
N VAL A 102 -11.62 -12.76 -1.46
CA VAL A 102 -10.41 -13.59 -1.70
C VAL A 102 -10.68 -14.72 -2.69
N ASN A 103 -9.74 -14.91 -3.61
CA ASN A 103 -9.72 -15.97 -4.62
C ASN A 103 -8.69 -17.07 -4.33
N LEU A 104 -7.68 -16.79 -3.49
CA LEU A 104 -6.64 -17.75 -3.12
C LEU A 104 -6.82 -18.30 -1.70
N CYS A 105 -6.42 -19.56 -1.51
CA CYS A 105 -6.28 -20.15 -0.18
C CYS A 105 -5.04 -19.59 0.55
N VAL A 106 -4.92 -19.86 1.85
CA VAL A 106 -3.80 -19.34 2.67
C VAL A 106 -2.45 -19.76 2.09
N LYS A 107 -2.28 -21.05 1.77
CA LYS A 107 -1.01 -21.59 1.26
C LYS A 107 -0.59 -20.97 -0.08
N CYS A 108 -1.56 -20.82 -0.99
CA CYS A 108 -1.39 -20.16 -2.28
C CYS A 108 -1.01 -18.69 -2.10
N LYS A 109 -1.71 -17.99 -1.21
CA LYS A 109 -1.40 -16.58 -0.94
C LYS A 109 -0.02 -16.40 -0.30
N GLU A 110 0.38 -17.28 0.62
CA GLU A 110 1.72 -17.29 1.20
C GLU A 110 2.81 -17.63 0.18
N ALA A 111 2.51 -18.41 -0.86
CA ALA A 111 3.44 -18.70 -1.94
C ALA A 111 3.59 -17.49 -2.87
N GLU A 112 2.48 -16.89 -3.29
CA GLU A 112 2.47 -15.65 -4.09
C GLU A 112 3.25 -14.52 -3.41
N GLU A 113 3.02 -14.29 -2.10
CA GLU A 113 3.75 -13.26 -1.34
C GLU A 113 5.26 -13.55 -1.26
N ARG A 114 5.65 -14.83 -1.14
CA ARG A 114 7.06 -15.23 -1.14
C ARG A 114 7.72 -14.97 -2.49
N ASP A 115 7.03 -15.28 -3.58
CA ASP A 115 7.54 -15.12 -4.94
C ASP A 115 7.59 -13.64 -5.35
N GLU A 116 6.68 -12.80 -4.83
CA GLU A 116 6.70 -11.33 -4.95
C GLU A 116 7.81 -10.67 -4.10
N GLY A 117 8.62 -11.45 -3.38
CA GLY A 117 9.66 -10.92 -2.49
C GLY A 117 9.11 -10.20 -1.26
N ILE A 118 7.81 -10.31 -0.99
CA ILE A 118 7.17 -9.79 0.22
C ILE A 118 7.36 -10.84 1.31
N GLU A 119 8.56 -10.91 1.88
CA GLU A 119 8.76 -11.60 3.15
C GLU A 119 7.96 -10.88 4.24
N ILE A 120 6.67 -11.19 4.42
CA ILE A 120 5.97 -10.92 5.68
C ILE A 120 6.55 -11.86 6.74
N ASN A 121 7.72 -11.47 7.22
CA ASN A 121 8.35 -11.99 8.41
C ASN A 121 7.29 -11.90 9.53
N ARG A 122 6.83 -13.05 10.06
CA ARG A 122 5.89 -13.12 11.20
C ARG A 122 6.57 -12.68 12.51
N GLY A 123 7.37 -11.63 12.43
CA GLY A 123 8.32 -11.10 13.41
C GLY A 123 9.65 -10.76 12.72
N GLY A 124 9.78 -9.59 12.08
CA GLY A 124 11.03 -9.23 11.39
C GLY A 124 11.29 -7.73 11.28
N TYR A 125 12.38 -7.35 11.94
CA TYR A 125 13.35 -6.36 11.54
C TYR A 125 13.73 -6.51 10.06
N TYR A 126 13.93 -5.39 9.37
CA TYR A 126 14.42 -5.35 7.99
C TYR A 126 15.79 -6.04 7.89
N LYS A 127 15.98 -6.94 6.92
CA LYS A 127 17.32 -7.29 6.42
C LYS A 127 17.86 -6.04 5.73
N ILE A 128 18.64 -5.25 6.45
CA ILE A 128 19.53 -4.26 5.84
C ILE A 128 20.62 -5.10 5.18
N GLU A 129 20.66 -5.18 3.85
CA GLU A 129 21.86 -5.63 3.17
C GLU A 129 23.00 -4.69 3.58
N PRO A 130 24.17 -5.20 4.03
CA PRO A 130 25.26 -4.33 4.44
C PRO A 130 25.63 -3.43 3.26
N VAL A 131 25.39 -2.13 3.41
CA VAL A 131 25.89 -1.13 2.48
C VAL A 131 27.41 -1.15 2.63
N GLU A 132 28.13 -1.60 1.61
CA GLU A 132 29.57 -1.43 1.54
C GLU A 132 29.86 0.07 1.46
N TYR A 133 30.20 0.67 2.61
CA TYR A 133 30.83 1.97 2.62
C TYR A 133 32.19 1.79 1.95
N GLY A 134 32.35 2.34 0.74
CA GLY A 134 33.66 2.40 0.09
C GLY A 134 34.68 3.03 1.03
N GLU A 135 35.87 2.45 1.10
CA GLU A 135 36.99 3.02 1.84
C GLU A 135 37.31 4.41 1.24
N PHE A 136 37.02 5.46 1.99
CA PHE A 136 37.51 6.80 1.68
C PHE A 136 38.98 6.84 2.08
N GLU A 137 39.88 6.76 1.11
CA GLU A 137 41.30 7.03 1.34
C GLU A 137 41.45 8.47 1.86
N ILE A 138 41.76 8.61 3.14
CA ILE A 138 42.14 9.88 3.72
C ILE A 138 43.60 10.10 3.32
N ASP A 139 43.83 10.99 2.35
CA ASP A 139 45.17 11.52 2.08
C ASP A 139 45.70 12.22 3.34
N GLU A 140 46.54 11.53 4.12
CA GLU A 140 47.10 12.02 5.40
C GLU A 140 47.94 13.30 5.27
N GLU A 141 48.28 13.75 4.05
CA GLU A 141 49.16 14.89 3.82
C GLU A 141 48.50 16.28 3.96
N LYS A 142 47.17 16.39 4.12
CA LYS A 142 46.49 17.71 4.25
C LYS A 142 45.87 18.01 5.61
N SER A 143 46.32 17.33 6.67
CA SER A 143 45.81 17.52 8.04
C SER A 143 46.36 18.74 8.80
N ASN A 144 47.38 19.45 8.29
CA ASN A 144 48.06 20.51 9.05
C ASN A 144 47.73 21.95 8.63
N ASN A 145 46.45 22.30 8.41
CA ASN A 145 46.11 23.73 8.28
C ASN A 145 44.70 24.16 8.68
N ILE A 146 44.14 23.59 9.75
CA ILE A 146 42.98 24.18 10.42
C ILE A 146 43.48 24.95 11.64
N LYS A 147 43.71 26.25 11.46
CA LYS A 147 43.91 27.19 12.56
C LYS A 147 42.66 27.16 13.44
N HIS A 148 42.84 26.95 14.75
CA HIS A 148 41.81 27.10 15.76
C HIS A 148 41.03 28.41 15.56
N SER A 149 39.77 28.30 15.14
CA SER A 149 38.75 29.32 15.38
C SER A 149 37.88 28.82 16.51
N GLU A 150 37.74 29.68 17.52
CA GLU A 150 37.07 29.46 18.80
C GLU A 150 35.66 28.87 18.64
N ASN A 151 35.33 27.88 19.48
CA ASN A 151 33.99 27.33 19.58
C ASN A 151 33.04 28.41 20.10
N ILE A 152 32.15 28.89 19.25
CA ILE A 152 31.01 29.69 19.67
C ILE A 152 29.89 28.71 20.01
N ASP A 153 29.67 28.49 21.30
CA ASP A 153 28.50 27.77 21.81
C ASP A 153 27.24 28.63 21.53
N ILE A 154 26.55 28.36 20.42
CA ILE A 154 25.22 28.92 20.16
C ILE A 154 24.19 27.95 20.74
N ASN A 155 23.65 28.29 21.90
CA ASN A 155 22.51 27.59 22.48
C ASN A 155 21.22 27.99 21.74
N PRO A 156 20.45 27.06 21.15
CA PRO A 156 19.28 27.37 20.32
C PRO A 156 18.07 27.98 21.05
N TYR A 157 18.16 28.27 22.36
CA TYR A 157 17.06 28.81 23.17
C TYR A 157 17.36 30.16 23.84
N ASP A 158 18.50 30.79 23.54
CA ASP A 158 18.75 32.16 23.95
C ASP A 158 18.17 33.14 22.92
N ASN A 159 16.86 33.43 23.09
CA ASN A 159 15.95 34.42 22.44
C ASN A 159 15.79 34.43 20.91
#